data_AF-A0A495PV90-F1
#
_entry.id   AF-A0A495PV90-F1
#
_cell.length_a   1.000
_cell.length_b   1.000
_cell.length_c   1.000
_cell.angle_alpha   90.00
_cell.angle_beta   90.00
_cell.angle_gamma   90.00
#
_symmetry.space_group_name_H-M   'P 1'
#
loop_
_entity.id
_entity.type
_entity.pdbx_description
1 polymer ?
#
loop_
_entity_poly.entity_id
_entity_poly.type
_entity_poly.pdbx_seq_one_letter_code
_entity_poly.pdbx_strand_id
1 'polypeptide(L)'
;MNNQQNIFKMEVSWIVNCRSKYSTPIKFIEAIQRIKEGQSKNLISKIRSAKNKNERMFFKQKLPATCFSGVLENRTTLKRGTGLVCLDFDEVNSTSSLIQKLSNSKYILATWISPSGNGVKAIVKIPIVNSKKDYKEYYNAVIDHYWKMGPDRTTSDVNRLCFESYDPNLIFNKNATRFNLRKKITVTETLYSSHKNKIYSEGSVVERLIRWWSKKYDYSSGNRNNSLFVLACSLSNFGVAKLTTEDLFGSFVDKDFGYEEILKIIDSAYKRAEFASKSFD
;
A
#
# COMPACT_ATOMS: atom_id res chain seq x y z
N MET A 1 -0.36 23.00 22.18
CA MET A 1 -0.63 21.92 23.16
C MET A 1 -0.16 20.60 22.55
N ASN A 2 0.85 19.97 23.18
CA ASN A 2 1.54 18.80 22.63
C ASN A 2 0.64 17.57 22.61
N ASN A 3 0.07 17.25 21.43
CA ASN A 3 -0.60 15.99 21.15
C ASN A 3 0.44 14.85 21.01
N GLN A 4 1.25 14.63 22.05
CA GLN A 4 1.93 13.35 22.24
C GLN A 4 0.84 12.35 22.62
N GLN A 5 0.23 11.74 21.59
CA GLN A 5 -0.65 10.59 21.77
C GLN A 5 0.05 9.60 22.68
N ASN A 6 -0.55 9.36 23.85
CA ASN A 6 -0.08 8.36 24.76
C ASN A 6 -0.20 7.01 24.04
N ILE A 7 0.94 6.44 23.64
CA ILE A 7 1.02 5.19 22.87
C ILE A 7 0.33 4.01 23.58
N PHE A 8 0.20 4.09 24.91
CA PHE A 8 -0.52 3.10 25.72
C PHE A 8 -2.04 3.19 25.60
N LYS A 9 -2.58 4.30 25.07
CA LYS A 9 -4.01 4.51 24.80
C LYS A 9 -4.37 4.38 23.32
N MET A 10 -3.38 4.24 22.45
CA MET A 10 -3.61 4.09 21.00
C MET A 10 -4.26 2.73 20.72
N GLU A 11 -5.31 2.73 19.92
CA GLU A 11 -5.99 1.51 19.46
C GLU A 11 -5.65 1.21 18.00
N VAL A 12 -5.67 -0.08 17.66
CA VAL A 12 -5.53 -0.63 16.31
C VAL A 12 -6.59 -1.72 16.11
N SER A 13 -6.93 -2.05 14.86
CA SER A 13 -7.88 -3.14 14.59
C SER A 13 -7.17 -4.49 14.55
N TRP A 14 -7.58 -5.41 15.42
CA TRP A 14 -7.16 -6.80 15.41
C TRP A 14 -8.25 -7.68 14.79
N ILE A 15 -7.83 -8.70 14.06
CA ILE A 15 -8.72 -9.59 13.31
C ILE A 15 -8.24 -11.02 13.57
N VAL A 16 -9.15 -11.89 14.00
CA VAL A 16 -8.82 -13.27 14.42
C VAL A 16 -8.18 -14.11 13.32
N ASN A 17 -8.52 -13.88 12.05
CA ASN A 17 -7.85 -14.45 10.88
C ASN A 17 -8.26 -13.73 9.58
N CYS A 18 -7.60 -14.05 8.46
CA CYS A 18 -7.86 -13.40 7.18
C CYS A 18 -9.21 -13.71 6.53
N ARG A 19 -10.09 -14.52 7.15
CA ARG A 19 -11.46 -14.79 6.67
C ARG A 19 -12.52 -14.04 7.49
N SER A 20 -12.19 -13.58 8.69
CA SER A 20 -13.11 -12.81 9.54
C SER A 20 -13.50 -11.49 8.88
N LYS A 21 -14.80 -11.18 8.88
CA LYS A 21 -15.35 -9.90 8.38
C LYS A 21 -15.29 -8.78 9.42
N TYR A 22 -15.10 -9.14 10.68
CA TYR A 22 -15.13 -8.23 11.81
C TYR A 22 -13.73 -8.03 12.39
N SER A 23 -13.51 -6.83 12.95
CA SER A 23 -12.31 -6.50 13.71
C SER A 23 -12.67 -6.10 15.13
N THR A 24 -11.79 -6.42 16.07
CA THR A 24 -11.87 -5.99 17.46
C THR A 24 -10.81 -4.91 17.68
N PRO A 25 -11.15 -3.74 18.24
CA PRO A 25 -10.15 -2.77 18.63
C PRO A 25 -9.34 -3.33 19.81
N ILE A 26 -8.02 -3.31 19.70
CA ILE A 26 -7.09 -3.62 20.80
C ILE A 26 -6.10 -2.48 20.96
N LYS A 27 -5.42 -2.41 22.10
CA LYS A 27 -4.34 -1.43 22.29
C LYS A 27 -3.17 -1.77 21.38
N PHE A 28 -2.51 -0.75 20.82
CA PHE A 28 -1.28 -0.93 20.03
C PHE A 28 -0.22 -1.71 20.82
N ILE A 29 -0.05 -1.38 22.11
CA ILE A 29 0.89 -2.08 23.00
C ILE A 29 0.54 -3.55 23.16
N GLU A 30 -0.75 -3.88 23.23
CA GLU A 30 -1.20 -5.27 23.27
C GLU A 30 -0.79 -5.99 21.98
N ALA A 31 -1.01 -5.39 20.80
CA ALA A 31 -0.55 -5.97 19.53
C ALA A 31 0.96 -6.23 19.50
N ILE A 32 1.77 -5.32 20.06
CA ILE A 32 3.22 -5.48 20.19
C ILE A 32 3.58 -6.61 21.17
N GLN A 33 2.92 -6.69 22.33
CA GLN A 33 3.13 -7.77 23.31
C GLN A 33 2.79 -9.13 22.71
N ARG A 34 1.68 -9.25 21.97
CA ARG A 34 1.28 -10.49 21.30
C ARG A 34 2.36 -11.02 20.36
N ILE A 35 3.04 -10.13 19.63
CA ILE A 35 4.17 -10.48 18.75
C ILE A 35 5.41 -10.89 19.56
N LYS A 36 5.73 -10.16 20.62
CA LYS A 36 6.93 -10.39 21.43
C LYS A 36 6.84 -11.67 22.28
N GLU A 37 5.72 -11.87 22.95
CA GLU A 37 5.49 -12.99 23.88
C GLU A 37 5.07 -14.27 23.13
N GLY A 38 4.53 -14.13 21.91
CA GLY A 38 4.28 -15.25 21.02
C GLY A 38 2.92 -15.91 21.16
N GLN A 39 1.85 -15.12 21.16
CA GLN A 39 0.47 -15.65 21.15
C GLN A 39 0.19 -16.56 19.93
N SER A 40 0.91 -16.34 18.83
CA SER A 40 0.85 -17.18 17.62
C SER A 40 2.05 -18.13 17.46
N LYS A 41 2.91 -18.32 18.47
CA LYS A 41 4.19 -19.06 18.39
C LYS A 41 4.08 -20.43 17.72
N ASN A 42 3.06 -21.22 18.09
CA ASN A 42 2.85 -22.56 17.54
C ASN A 42 2.53 -22.53 16.03
N LEU A 43 1.71 -21.58 15.58
CA LEU A 43 1.42 -21.40 14.15
C LEU A 43 2.64 -20.87 13.40
N ILE A 44 3.40 -19.96 14.00
CA ILE A 44 4.63 -19.42 13.41
C ILE A 44 5.68 -20.50 13.21
N SER A 45 5.85 -21.41 14.18
CA SER A 45 6.73 -22.57 14.03
C SER A 45 6.34 -23.42 12.81
N LYS A 46 5.05 -23.73 12.65
CA LYS A 46 4.54 -24.46 11.47
C LYS A 46 4.78 -23.72 10.15
N ILE A 47 4.60 -22.39 10.14
CA ILE A 47 4.82 -21.55 8.95
C ILE A 47 6.29 -21.54 8.54
N ARG A 48 7.21 -21.44 9.51
CA ARG A 48 8.66 -21.40 9.27
C ARG A 48 9.21 -22.78 8.86
N SER A 49 8.62 -23.86 9.35
CA SER A 49 8.97 -25.24 8.98
C SER A 49 8.28 -25.75 7.71
N ALA A 50 7.38 -24.96 7.09
CA ALA A 50 6.65 -25.37 5.90
C ALA A 50 7.59 -25.62 4.71
N LYS A 51 7.40 -26.74 4.02
CA LYS A 51 8.30 -27.22 2.94
C LYS A 51 8.10 -26.45 1.63
N ASN A 52 6.91 -25.90 1.42
CA ASN A 52 6.57 -25.19 0.20
C ASN A 52 5.65 -23.99 0.47
N LYS A 53 5.49 -23.14 -0.56
CA LYS A 53 4.71 -21.90 -0.50
C LYS A 53 3.22 -22.17 -0.18
N ASN A 54 2.64 -23.24 -0.71
CA ASN A 54 1.22 -23.55 -0.52
C ASN A 54 0.93 -23.94 0.93
N GLU A 55 1.75 -24.82 1.51
CA GLU A 55 1.66 -25.20 2.93
C GLU A 55 1.87 -23.99 3.84
N ARG A 56 2.88 -23.16 3.54
CA ARG A 56 3.14 -21.91 4.28
C ARG A 56 1.93 -21.00 4.27
N MET A 57 1.32 -20.80 3.10
CA MET A 57 0.14 -19.94 2.94
C MET A 57 -1.08 -20.51 3.64
N PHE A 58 -1.28 -21.83 3.63
CA PHE A 58 -2.36 -22.51 4.35
C PHE A 58 -2.30 -22.23 5.86
N PHE A 59 -1.12 -22.31 6.48
CA PHE A 59 -0.98 -21.96 7.89
C PHE A 59 -1.08 -20.44 8.13
N LYS A 60 -0.52 -19.61 7.24
CA LYS A 60 -0.58 -18.15 7.34
C LYS A 60 -2.01 -17.61 7.36
N GLN A 61 -2.93 -18.22 6.61
CA GLN A 61 -4.35 -17.86 6.63
C GLN A 61 -5.04 -18.05 8.00
N LYS A 62 -4.47 -18.87 8.88
CA LYS A 62 -4.99 -19.13 10.24
C LYS A 62 -4.47 -18.15 11.27
N LEU A 63 -3.46 -17.33 10.93
CA LEU A 63 -2.94 -16.33 11.84
C LEU A 63 -3.93 -15.19 12.04
N PRO A 64 -4.04 -14.64 13.25
CA PRO A 64 -4.57 -13.31 13.46
C PRO A 64 -3.79 -12.27 12.65
N ALA A 65 -4.41 -11.12 12.44
CA ALA A 65 -3.79 -10.00 11.77
C ALA A 65 -4.17 -8.68 12.44
N THR A 66 -3.25 -7.72 12.40
CA THR A 66 -3.49 -6.36 12.89
C THR A 66 -3.48 -5.39 11.70
N CYS A 67 -4.48 -4.52 11.60
CA CYS A 67 -4.47 -3.36 10.73
C CYS A 67 -3.91 -2.19 11.54
N PHE A 68 -2.60 -1.97 11.46
CA PHE A 68 -1.94 -0.94 12.25
C PHE A 68 -2.36 0.47 11.87
N SER A 69 -2.69 0.71 10.60
CA SER A 69 -2.90 2.06 10.06
C SER A 69 -4.30 2.63 10.30
N GLY A 70 -5.26 1.78 10.68
CA GLY A 70 -6.67 2.17 10.85
C GLY A 70 -7.36 1.42 11.97
N VAL A 71 -8.19 2.13 12.71
CA VAL A 71 -9.30 1.51 13.46
C VAL A 71 -10.45 1.39 12.48
N LEU A 72 -10.91 0.17 12.29
CA LEU A 72 -11.91 -0.22 11.32
C LEU A 72 -13.22 -0.58 12.02
N GLU A 73 -14.34 -0.26 11.40
CA GLU A 73 -15.66 -0.74 11.83
C GLU A 73 -15.89 -2.18 11.37
N ASN A 74 -15.44 -2.49 10.16
CA ASN A 74 -15.39 -3.81 9.56
C ASN A 74 -14.16 -3.87 8.63
N ARG A 75 -13.90 -4.98 7.93
CA ARG A 75 -12.68 -5.10 7.10
C ARG A 75 -12.43 -3.99 6.07
N THR A 76 -13.46 -3.29 5.60
CA THR A 76 -13.35 -2.34 4.48
C THR A 76 -13.60 -0.89 4.89
N THR A 77 -14.38 -0.67 5.93
CA THR A 77 -14.78 0.65 6.44
C THR A 77 -13.80 1.16 7.49
N LEU A 78 -13.09 2.24 7.16
CA LEU A 78 -12.21 2.96 8.08
C LEU A 78 -13.06 3.83 9.00
N LYS A 79 -12.96 3.62 10.32
CA LYS A 79 -13.56 4.51 11.33
C LYS A 79 -12.67 5.72 11.58
N ARG A 80 -11.36 5.50 11.78
CA ARG A 80 -10.35 6.56 11.90
C ARG A 80 -8.94 6.03 11.63
N GLY A 81 -8.06 6.89 11.13
CA GLY A 81 -6.62 6.58 11.07
C GLY A 81 -6.01 6.48 12.47
N THR A 82 -5.01 5.63 12.63
CA THR A 82 -4.29 5.46 13.91
C THR A 82 -3.12 6.42 14.06
N GLY A 83 -2.63 6.98 12.95
CA GLY A 83 -1.35 7.69 12.90
C GLY A 83 -0.15 6.76 12.78
N LEU A 84 -0.34 5.53 12.28
CA LEU A 84 0.73 4.56 12.04
C LEU A 84 0.81 4.18 10.56
N VAL A 85 2.03 3.89 10.10
CA VAL A 85 2.31 3.20 8.85
C VAL A 85 3.02 1.89 9.17
N CYS A 86 2.55 0.79 8.59
CA CYS A 86 3.24 -0.49 8.63
C CYS A 86 4.04 -0.68 7.33
N LEU A 87 5.34 -0.88 7.48
CA LEU A 87 6.26 -1.24 6.41
C LEU A 87 6.46 -2.75 6.39
N ASP A 88 6.46 -3.32 5.19
CA ASP A 88 6.73 -4.72 4.95
C ASP A 88 7.97 -4.87 4.08
N PHE A 89 8.88 -5.76 4.48
CA PHE A 89 10.09 -6.09 3.75
C PHE A 89 10.11 -7.60 3.58
N ASP A 90 9.76 -8.07 2.39
CA ASP A 90 9.71 -9.49 2.06
C ASP A 90 11.05 -9.98 1.51
N GLU A 91 11.39 -11.24 1.81
CA GLU A 91 12.53 -11.97 1.23
C GLU A 91 13.88 -11.23 1.33
N VAL A 92 14.17 -10.69 2.51
CA VAL A 92 15.39 -9.90 2.74
C VAL A 92 16.61 -10.82 2.93
N ASN A 93 17.76 -10.39 2.39
CA ASN A 93 19.02 -11.16 2.50
C ASN A 93 19.44 -11.45 3.95
N SER A 94 19.22 -10.48 4.84
CA SER A 94 19.55 -10.60 6.26
C SER A 94 18.55 -9.81 7.09
N THR A 95 17.67 -10.53 7.80
CA THR A 95 16.69 -9.94 8.71
C THR A 95 17.37 -9.21 9.86
N SER A 96 18.46 -9.75 10.40
CA SER A 96 19.22 -9.12 11.49
C SER A 96 19.87 -7.79 11.06
N SER A 97 20.52 -7.75 9.89
CA SER A 97 21.12 -6.51 9.36
C SER A 97 20.05 -5.45 9.08
N LEU A 98 18.91 -5.83 8.52
CA LEU A 98 17.83 -4.88 8.25
C LEU A 98 17.19 -4.37 9.56
N ILE A 99 16.95 -5.24 10.54
CA ILE A 99 16.46 -4.82 11.87
C ILE A 99 17.42 -3.82 12.50
N GLN A 100 18.74 -4.06 12.43
CA GLN A 100 19.74 -3.12 12.95
C GLN A 100 19.70 -1.75 12.25
N LYS A 101 19.57 -1.74 10.91
CA LYS A 101 19.43 -0.49 10.15
C LYS A 101 18.16 0.27 10.51
N LEU A 102 17.04 -0.45 10.63
CA LEU A 102 15.75 0.13 10.97
C LEU A 102 15.73 0.64 12.42
N SER A 103 16.28 -0.10 13.38
CA SER A 103 16.31 0.29 14.79
C SER A 103 17.14 1.56 15.05
N ASN A 104 18.15 1.82 14.21
CA ASN A 104 18.93 3.05 14.24
C ASN A 104 18.18 4.27 13.67
N SER A 105 17.07 4.07 12.95
CA SER A 105 16.26 5.19 12.46
C SER A 105 15.42 5.79 13.58
N LYS A 106 15.52 7.11 13.76
CA LYS A 106 14.71 7.86 14.73
C LYS A 106 13.20 7.76 14.48
N TYR A 107 12.76 7.39 13.28
CA TYR A 107 11.33 7.31 12.94
C TYR A 107 10.71 5.93 13.17
N ILE A 108 11.51 4.88 13.35
CA ILE A 108 11.01 3.53 13.58
C ILE A 108 10.55 3.40 15.02
N LEU A 109 9.25 3.13 15.18
CA LEU A 109 8.59 2.90 16.46
C LEU A 109 8.76 1.46 16.92
N ALA A 110 8.60 0.50 16.02
CA ALA A 110 8.77 -0.91 16.30
C ALA A 110 9.31 -1.62 15.05
N THR A 111 10.13 -2.66 15.23
CA THR A 111 10.55 -3.54 14.12
C THR A 111 10.77 -4.97 14.61
N TRP A 112 10.41 -5.95 13.77
CA TRP A 112 10.45 -7.37 14.11
C TRP A 112 10.51 -8.26 12.86
N ILE A 113 10.88 -9.52 13.06
CA ILE A 113 10.90 -10.56 12.02
C ILE A 113 9.48 -10.96 11.62
N SER A 114 9.22 -11.00 10.31
CA SER A 114 7.91 -11.36 9.74
C SER A 114 7.50 -12.80 10.07
N PRO A 115 6.23 -13.20 9.84
CA PRO A 115 5.75 -14.53 10.19
C PRO A 115 6.54 -15.66 9.54
N SER A 116 6.97 -15.46 8.30
CA SER A 116 7.71 -16.44 7.50
C SER A 116 9.20 -16.53 7.86
N GLY A 117 9.72 -15.64 8.71
CA GLY A 117 11.10 -15.67 9.18
C GLY A 117 12.14 -15.07 8.22
N ASN A 118 11.78 -14.86 6.96
CA ASN A 118 12.65 -14.34 5.90
C ASN A 118 12.35 -12.87 5.51
N GLY A 119 11.55 -12.17 6.31
CA GLY A 119 11.23 -10.77 6.11
C GLY A 119 11.24 -9.99 7.40
N VAL A 120 11.10 -8.67 7.31
CA VAL A 120 11.06 -7.74 8.44
C VAL A 120 9.83 -6.86 8.30
N LYS A 121 9.22 -6.51 9.43
CA LYS A 121 8.15 -5.51 9.48
C LYS A 121 8.59 -4.35 10.36
N ALA A 122 8.04 -3.17 10.08
CA ALA A 122 8.34 -2.00 10.87
C ALA A 122 7.14 -1.05 10.98
N ILE A 123 7.05 -0.32 12.09
CA ILE A 123 6.01 0.69 12.32
C ILE A 123 6.65 2.08 12.36
N VAL A 124 6.04 3.02 11.66
CA VAL A 124 6.40 4.45 11.68
C VAL A 124 5.20 5.26 12.18
N LYS A 125 5.46 6.24 13.05
CA LYS A 125 4.43 7.21 13.47
C LYS A 125 4.28 8.30 12.42
N ILE A 126 3.06 8.58 12.00
CA ILE A 126 2.67 9.69 11.12
C ILE A 126 1.58 10.54 11.81
N PRO A 127 1.25 11.74 11.31
CA PRO A 127 0.06 12.46 11.75
C PRO A 127 -1.21 11.61 11.62
N ILE A 128 -2.16 11.81 12.52
CA ILE A 128 -3.49 11.20 12.41
C ILE A 128 -4.17 11.80 11.19
N VAL A 129 -4.70 10.92 10.35
CA VAL A 129 -5.40 11.29 9.12
C VAL A 129 -6.83 10.75 9.16
N ASN A 130 -7.75 11.53 8.58
CA ASN A 130 -9.18 11.21 8.57
C ASN A 130 -9.64 10.66 7.20
N SER A 131 -8.75 10.57 6.21
CA SER A 131 -9.08 10.08 4.87
C SER A 131 -8.05 9.06 4.36
N LYS A 132 -8.51 8.13 3.49
CA LYS A 132 -7.63 7.18 2.79
C LYS A 132 -6.62 7.89 1.87
N LYS A 133 -7.02 9.03 1.28
CA LYS A 133 -6.17 9.85 0.42
C LYS A 133 -4.98 10.41 1.21
N ASP A 134 -5.24 11.08 2.33
CA ASP A 134 -4.18 11.65 3.17
C ASP A 134 -3.24 10.56 3.69
N TYR A 135 -3.79 9.42 4.12
CA TYR A 135 -2.97 8.26 4.51
C TYR A 135 -1.99 7.85 3.41
N LYS A 136 -2.47 7.74 2.17
CA LYS A 136 -1.64 7.33 1.03
C LYS A 136 -0.49 8.31 0.77
N GLU A 137 -0.69 9.60 0.99
CA GLU A 137 0.34 10.62 0.83
C GLU A 137 1.47 10.51 1.88
N TYR A 138 1.11 10.23 3.13
CA TYR A 138 2.11 9.94 4.17
C TYR A 138 2.79 8.60 3.93
N TYR A 139 2.02 7.56 3.59
CA TYR A 139 2.55 6.24 3.27
C TYR A 139 3.60 6.32 2.15
N ASN A 140 3.30 7.01 1.05
CA ASN A 140 4.23 7.20 -0.06
C ASN A 140 5.52 7.93 0.38
N ALA A 141 5.40 8.97 1.21
CA ALA A 141 6.56 9.69 1.73
C ALA A 141 7.43 8.80 2.64
N VAL A 142 6.82 7.95 3.46
CA VAL A 142 7.54 6.97 4.30
C VAL A 142 8.22 5.91 3.43
N ILE A 143 7.53 5.37 2.43
CA ILE A 143 8.11 4.41 1.48
C ILE A 143 9.30 5.00 0.74
N ASP A 144 9.18 6.21 0.23
CA ASP A 144 10.27 6.91 -0.46
C ASP A 144 11.48 7.11 0.47
N HIS A 145 11.24 7.49 1.73
CA HIS A 145 12.30 7.66 2.73
C HIS A 145 13.10 6.37 2.98
N TYR A 146 12.42 5.22 3.02
CA TYR A 146 13.05 3.91 3.23
C TYR A 146 13.36 3.16 1.92
N TRP A 147 13.21 3.79 0.76
CA TRP A 147 13.25 3.10 -0.52
C TRP A 147 14.51 2.26 -0.75
N LYS A 148 15.68 2.80 -0.36
CA LYS A 148 16.96 2.09 -0.48
C LYS A 148 17.04 0.80 0.36
N MET A 149 16.14 0.61 1.31
CA MET A 149 16.04 -0.59 2.14
C MET A 149 15.05 -1.63 1.57
N GLY A 150 14.33 -1.31 0.49
CA GLY A 150 13.47 -2.25 -0.26
C GLY A 150 12.12 -2.60 0.38
N PRO A 151 11.31 -1.65 0.89
CA PRO A 151 9.96 -1.98 1.37
C PRO A 151 8.99 -2.31 0.22
N ASP A 152 8.02 -3.19 0.46
CA ASP A 152 6.93 -3.51 -0.46
C ASP A 152 5.97 -2.31 -0.61
N ARG A 153 5.93 -1.74 -1.82
CA ARG A 153 5.11 -0.57 -2.20
C ARG A 153 3.62 -0.88 -2.31
N THR A 154 3.23 -2.15 -2.38
CA THR A 154 1.84 -2.58 -2.57
C THR A 154 1.03 -2.60 -1.28
N THR A 155 1.65 -2.27 -0.14
CA THR A 155 1.03 -2.32 1.21
C THR A 155 0.35 -1.00 1.61
N SER A 156 -0.04 -0.17 0.63
CA SER A 156 -0.52 1.21 0.83
C SER A 156 -1.95 1.35 1.38
N ASP A 157 -2.66 0.26 1.64
CA ASP A 157 -4.03 0.31 2.11
C ASP A 157 -4.11 0.53 3.63
N VAL A 158 -5.00 1.42 4.08
CA VAL A 158 -5.20 1.71 5.52
C VAL A 158 -5.70 0.49 6.31
N ASN A 159 -6.36 -0.44 5.64
CA ASN A 159 -6.87 -1.70 6.16
C ASN A 159 -5.97 -2.90 5.77
N ARG A 160 -4.72 -2.65 5.37
CA ARG A 160 -3.78 -3.73 5.04
C ARG A 160 -3.55 -4.61 6.26
N LEU A 161 -3.79 -5.91 6.09
CA LEU A 161 -3.53 -6.90 7.11
C LEU A 161 -2.02 -7.05 7.33
N CYS A 162 -1.58 -6.90 8.58
CA CYS A 162 -0.30 -7.40 9.04
C CYS A 162 -0.52 -8.68 9.84
N PHE A 163 -0.26 -9.84 9.22
CA PHE A 163 -0.31 -11.12 9.92
C PHE A 163 0.58 -11.12 11.16
N GLU A 164 0.03 -11.61 12.27
CA GLU A 164 0.71 -11.68 13.56
C GLU A 164 1.98 -12.52 13.42
N SER A 165 3.07 -12.04 14.03
CA SER A 165 4.38 -12.68 13.98
C SER A 165 4.75 -13.23 15.36
N TYR A 166 5.89 -13.91 15.46
CA TYR A 166 6.52 -14.17 16.75
C TYR A 166 8.00 -13.79 16.66
N ASP A 167 8.38 -12.83 17.50
CA ASP A 167 9.76 -12.35 17.60
C ASP A 167 10.05 -11.84 19.03
N PRO A 168 10.69 -12.65 19.90
CA PRO A 168 11.05 -12.21 21.24
C PRO A 168 12.07 -11.07 21.24
N ASN A 169 12.80 -10.87 20.14
CA ASN A 169 13.79 -9.82 19.95
C ASN A 169 13.22 -8.57 19.28
N LEU A 170 11.88 -8.44 19.18
CA LEU A 170 11.22 -7.24 18.69
C LEU A 170 11.78 -6.00 19.38
N ILE A 171 12.21 -5.02 18.57
CA ILE A 171 12.71 -3.74 19.05
C ILE A 171 11.55 -2.75 19.09
N PHE A 172 11.33 -2.12 20.25
CA PHE A 172 10.31 -1.10 20.45
C PHE A 172 10.93 0.20 20.97
N ASN A 173 10.87 1.26 20.17
CA ASN A 173 11.39 2.59 20.50
C ASN A 173 10.24 3.54 20.85
N LYS A 174 9.86 3.60 22.13
CA LYS A 174 8.82 4.53 22.63
C LYS A 174 9.09 6.01 22.29
N ASN A 175 10.36 6.37 22.09
CA ASN A 175 10.83 7.73 21.83
C ASN A 175 10.92 8.06 20.32
N ALA A 176 10.45 7.18 19.43
CA ALA A 176 10.50 7.42 17.99
C ALA A 176 9.88 8.79 17.62
N THR A 177 10.53 9.51 16.73
CA THR A 177 10.04 10.78 16.21
C THR A 177 8.90 10.53 15.23
N ARG A 178 7.88 11.40 15.23
CA ARG A 178 6.81 11.34 14.22
C ARG A 178 7.34 11.80 12.87
N PHE A 179 7.07 11.03 11.82
CA PHE A 179 7.39 11.39 10.44
C PHE A 179 6.31 12.33 9.91
N ASN A 180 6.66 13.60 9.66
CA ASN A 180 5.69 14.66 9.31
C ASN A 180 5.64 15.01 7.82
N LEU A 181 6.51 14.42 6.98
CA LEU A 181 6.50 14.69 5.55
C LEU A 181 5.34 13.93 4.90
N ARG A 182 4.57 14.60 4.04
CA ARG A 182 3.60 13.97 3.13
C ARG A 182 3.97 14.31 1.70
N LYS A 183 3.84 13.33 0.82
CA LYS A 183 3.97 13.54 -0.61
C LYS A 183 2.57 13.77 -1.12
N LYS A 184 2.20 15.05 -1.35
CA LYS A 184 0.95 15.35 -2.05
C LYS A 184 0.93 14.50 -3.31
N ILE A 185 -0.17 13.79 -3.56
CA ILE A 185 -0.39 13.18 -4.86
C ILE A 185 -0.64 14.35 -5.81
N THR A 186 0.44 15.01 -6.20
CA THR A 186 0.45 15.85 -7.38
C THR A 186 0.38 14.83 -8.50
N VAL A 187 -0.82 14.61 -9.05
CA VAL A 187 -0.89 14.31 -10.49
C VAL A 187 -0.04 15.43 -11.06
N THR A 188 1.14 15.13 -11.58
CA THR A 188 2.03 16.16 -12.12
C THR A 188 1.25 16.91 -13.20
N GLU A 189 0.66 18.03 -12.81
CA GLU A 189 0.70 19.29 -13.54
C GLU A 189 2.15 19.49 -13.93
N THR A 190 2.54 18.84 -15.01
CA THR A 190 3.55 19.44 -15.87
C THR A 190 2.82 20.66 -16.40
N LEU A 191 3.37 21.83 -16.10
CA LEU A 191 2.93 23.13 -16.59
C LEU A 191 2.72 23.01 -18.11
N TYR A 192 1.48 22.85 -18.56
CA TYR A 192 1.11 23.01 -19.95
C TYR A 192 0.33 24.30 -20.04
N SER A 193 1.01 25.29 -20.61
CA SER A 193 0.52 26.64 -20.80
C SER A 193 -0.71 26.59 -21.70
N SER A 194 -1.74 27.35 -21.32
CA SER A 194 -2.90 27.64 -22.16
C SER A 194 -2.46 28.36 -23.44
N HIS A 195 -2.18 27.61 -24.50
CA HIS A 195 -2.12 28.14 -25.87
C HIS A 195 -2.98 27.28 -26.79
N LYS A 196 -3.95 27.93 -27.42
CA LYS A 196 -4.89 27.35 -28.39
C LYS A 196 -4.17 26.94 -29.70
N ASN A 197 -4.68 25.84 -30.27
CA ASN A 197 -4.75 25.48 -31.69
C ASN A 197 -3.71 24.51 -32.28
N LYS A 198 -3.74 23.25 -31.83
CA LYS A 198 -3.60 22.10 -32.72
C LYS A 198 -4.69 21.07 -32.38
N ILE A 199 -5.64 20.87 -33.29
CA ILE A 199 -6.66 19.83 -33.13
C ILE A 199 -6.00 18.51 -33.50
N TYR A 200 -5.69 17.71 -32.48
CA TYR A 200 -5.25 16.33 -32.67
C TYR A 200 -6.48 15.43 -32.84
N SER A 201 -6.45 14.54 -33.82
CA SER A 201 -7.47 13.49 -33.89
C SER A 201 -7.35 12.58 -32.68
N GLU A 202 -8.46 12.00 -32.22
CA GLU A 202 -8.48 11.10 -31.08
C GLU A 202 -7.47 9.94 -31.25
N GLY A 203 -7.36 9.37 -32.45
CA GLY A 203 -6.36 8.34 -32.77
C GLY A 203 -4.91 8.80 -32.59
N SER A 204 -4.58 10.03 -32.96
CA SER A 204 -3.22 10.58 -32.77
C SER A 204 -2.88 10.85 -31.30
N VAL A 205 -3.90 11.18 -30.50
CA VAL A 205 -3.78 11.31 -29.04
C VAL A 205 -3.49 9.95 -28.42
N VAL A 206 -4.27 8.93 -28.80
CA VAL A 206 -4.11 7.55 -28.35
C VAL A 206 -2.70 7.04 -28.65
N GLU A 207 -2.21 7.16 -29.88
CA GLU A 207 -0.89 6.67 -30.29
C GLU A 207 0.24 7.29 -29.46
N ARG A 208 0.19 8.60 -29.24
CA ARG A 208 1.19 9.33 -28.43
C ARG A 208 1.17 8.87 -26.98
N LEU A 209 -0.01 8.72 -26.39
CA LEU A 209 -0.15 8.30 -25.00
C LEU A 209 0.27 6.85 -24.79
N ILE A 210 -0.02 5.94 -25.73
CA ILE A 210 0.48 4.56 -25.68
C ILE A 210 2.00 4.54 -25.75
N ARG A 211 2.62 5.31 -26.66
CA ARG A 211 4.08 5.39 -26.79
C ARG A 211 4.75 5.95 -25.53
N TRP A 212 4.14 6.97 -24.92
CA TRP A 212 4.62 7.51 -23.65
C TRP A 212 4.48 6.48 -22.52
N TRP A 213 3.32 5.83 -22.45
CA TRP A 213 3.00 4.87 -21.42
C TRP A 213 3.92 3.65 -21.46
N SER A 214 4.12 3.07 -22.65
CA SER A 214 4.97 1.89 -22.84
C SER A 214 6.45 2.13 -22.49
N LYS A 215 6.92 3.39 -22.62
CA LYS A 215 8.28 3.78 -22.20
C LYS A 215 8.41 3.99 -20.70
N LYS A 216 7.33 4.37 -20.00
CA LYS A 216 7.38 4.87 -18.62
C LYS A 216 6.79 3.93 -17.58
N TYR A 217 5.89 3.04 -17.99
CA TYR A 217 5.17 2.15 -17.08
C TYR A 217 5.35 0.69 -17.49
N ASP A 218 5.73 -0.13 -16.52
CA ASP A 218 5.82 -1.57 -16.70
C ASP A 218 4.42 -2.21 -16.73
N TYR A 219 4.19 -3.08 -17.70
CA TYR A 219 2.97 -3.87 -17.87
C TYR A 219 3.27 -5.35 -17.61
N SER A 220 3.49 -5.68 -16.34
CA SER A 220 3.70 -7.04 -15.84
C SER A 220 2.51 -7.52 -15.00
N SER A 221 2.32 -8.83 -14.86
CA SER A 221 1.17 -9.44 -14.16
C SER A 221 0.92 -8.87 -12.75
N GLY A 222 1.97 -8.44 -12.03
CA GLY A 222 1.87 -7.83 -10.71
C GLY A 222 1.54 -6.33 -10.67
N ASN A 223 1.62 -5.61 -11.80
CA ASN A 223 1.42 -4.15 -11.88
C ASN A 223 0.44 -3.71 -12.99
N ARG A 224 -0.07 -4.65 -13.81
CA ARG A 224 -0.94 -4.37 -14.98
C ARG A 224 -2.15 -3.48 -14.66
N ASN A 225 -2.82 -3.68 -13.52
CA ASN A 225 -4.01 -2.89 -13.15
C ASN A 225 -3.66 -1.42 -12.91
N ASN A 226 -2.59 -1.17 -12.17
CA ASN A 226 -2.12 0.18 -11.91
C ASN A 226 -1.57 0.83 -13.18
N SER A 227 -0.86 0.06 -14.01
CA SER A 227 -0.33 0.52 -15.29
C SER A 227 -1.45 0.97 -16.24
N LEU A 228 -2.49 0.16 -16.42
CA LEU A 228 -3.65 0.50 -17.25
C LEU A 228 -4.51 1.63 -16.65
N PHE A 229 -4.61 1.71 -15.32
CA PHE A 229 -5.28 2.83 -14.66
C PHE A 229 -4.62 4.17 -15.01
N VAL A 230 -3.28 4.22 -15.03
CA VAL A 230 -2.54 5.44 -15.41
C VAL A 230 -2.76 5.79 -16.88
N LEU A 231 -2.76 4.80 -17.78
CA LEU A 231 -3.06 5.01 -19.19
C LEU A 231 -4.49 5.55 -19.38
N ALA A 232 -5.49 4.93 -18.76
CA ALA A 232 -6.89 5.35 -18.85
C ALA A 232 -7.12 6.77 -18.29
N CYS A 233 -6.49 7.13 -17.17
CA CYS A 233 -6.53 8.51 -16.67
C CYS A 233 -5.91 9.49 -17.67
N SER A 234 -4.83 9.10 -18.33
CA SER A 234 -4.16 9.96 -19.31
C SER A 234 -5.03 10.14 -20.56
N LEU A 235 -5.60 9.06 -21.09
CA LEU A 235 -6.55 9.10 -22.22
C LEU A 235 -7.74 10.01 -21.92
N SER A 236 -8.36 9.87 -20.74
CA SER A 236 -9.44 10.72 -20.28
C SER A 236 -9.04 12.20 -20.19
N ASN A 237 -7.89 12.50 -19.56
CA ASN A 237 -7.40 13.87 -19.43
C ASN A 237 -7.16 14.55 -20.78
N PHE A 238 -6.74 13.81 -21.82
CA PHE A 238 -6.53 14.34 -23.17
C PHE A 238 -7.79 14.22 -24.07
N GLY A 239 -8.94 13.93 -23.48
CA GLY A 239 -10.24 14.01 -24.16
C GLY A 239 -10.61 12.79 -25.00
N VAL A 240 -9.92 11.66 -24.85
CA VAL A 240 -10.28 10.41 -25.55
C VAL A 240 -11.56 9.85 -24.94
N ALA A 241 -12.56 9.55 -25.78
CA ALA A 241 -13.82 8.98 -25.32
C ALA A 241 -13.62 7.66 -24.56
N LYS A 242 -14.50 7.41 -23.58
CA LYS A 242 -14.46 6.18 -22.78
C LYS A 242 -14.61 4.93 -23.65
N LEU A 243 -15.52 4.96 -24.63
CA LEU A 243 -15.73 3.87 -25.59
C LEU A 243 -14.44 3.52 -26.36
N THR A 244 -13.74 4.53 -26.87
CA THR A 244 -12.45 4.33 -27.55
C THR A 244 -11.39 3.72 -26.63
N THR A 245 -11.41 4.04 -25.34
CA THR A 245 -10.51 3.42 -24.34
C THR A 245 -10.92 1.97 -24.04
N GLU A 246 -12.21 1.66 -24.01
CA GLU A 246 -12.72 0.29 -23.85
C GLU A 246 -12.31 -0.59 -25.04
N ASP A 247 -12.50 -0.09 -26.27
CA ASP A 247 -12.08 -0.76 -27.51
C ASP A 247 -10.56 -1.00 -27.53
N LEU A 248 -9.76 0.04 -27.20
CA LEU A 248 -8.31 -0.08 -27.10
C LEU A 248 -7.90 -1.14 -26.08
N PHE A 249 -8.52 -1.13 -24.91
CA PHE A 249 -8.13 -2.00 -23.81
C PHE A 249 -8.59 -3.45 -23.99
N GLY A 250 -9.47 -3.73 -24.94
CA GLY A 250 -9.82 -5.09 -25.36
C GLY A 250 -8.58 -5.92 -25.75
N SER A 251 -7.54 -5.27 -26.29
CA SER A 251 -6.27 -5.91 -26.64
C SER A 251 -5.43 -6.40 -25.44
N PHE A 252 -5.76 -5.94 -24.22
CA PHE A 252 -5.08 -6.35 -22.98
C PHE A 252 -5.78 -7.48 -22.23
N VAL A 253 -6.90 -8.00 -22.76
CA VAL A 253 -7.58 -9.16 -22.18
C VAL A 253 -6.64 -10.37 -22.26
N ASP A 254 -6.48 -11.06 -21.14
CA ASP A 254 -5.65 -12.25 -21.02
C ASP A 254 -6.40 -13.30 -20.18
N LYS A 255 -5.93 -14.56 -20.20
CA LYS A 255 -6.53 -15.70 -19.51
C LYS A 255 -6.78 -15.44 -18.01
N ASP A 256 -5.86 -14.72 -17.37
CA ASP A 256 -5.94 -14.36 -15.95
C ASP A 256 -6.32 -12.87 -15.74
N PHE A 257 -6.77 -12.17 -16.79
CA PHE A 257 -7.12 -10.75 -16.75
C PHE A 257 -8.31 -10.45 -17.67
N GLY A 258 -9.51 -10.59 -17.11
CA GLY A 258 -10.76 -10.54 -17.87
C GLY A 258 -11.24 -9.13 -18.20
N TYR A 259 -12.09 -9.05 -19.22
CA TYR A 259 -12.67 -7.79 -19.71
C TYR A 259 -13.41 -7.00 -18.62
N GLU A 260 -14.15 -7.65 -17.72
CA GLU A 260 -14.83 -6.95 -16.61
C GLU A 260 -13.87 -6.25 -15.63
N GLU A 261 -12.68 -6.83 -15.39
CA GLU A 261 -11.67 -6.22 -14.53
C GLU A 261 -11.08 -4.97 -15.20
N ILE A 262 -10.85 -5.06 -16.51
CA ILE A 262 -10.43 -3.93 -17.35
C ILE A 262 -11.48 -2.82 -17.33
N LEU A 263 -12.77 -3.12 -17.50
CA LEU A 263 -13.84 -2.12 -17.43
C LEU A 263 -13.88 -1.40 -16.08
N LYS A 264 -13.71 -2.12 -14.96
CA LYS A 264 -13.64 -1.52 -13.62
C LYS A 264 -12.46 -0.54 -13.48
N ILE A 265 -11.33 -0.82 -14.13
CA ILE A 265 -10.18 0.09 -14.16
C ILE A 265 -10.52 1.36 -14.93
N ILE A 266 -11.11 1.22 -16.13
CA ILE A 266 -11.52 2.34 -16.98
C ILE A 266 -12.55 3.21 -16.26
N ASP A 267 -13.60 2.60 -15.68
CA ASP A 267 -14.62 3.30 -14.89
C ASP A 267 -14.01 4.09 -13.74
N SER A 268 -13.07 3.48 -13.02
CA SER A 268 -12.40 4.13 -11.91
C SER A 268 -11.54 5.31 -12.38
N ALA A 269 -10.88 5.18 -13.54
CA ALA A 269 -10.04 6.22 -14.12
C ALA A 269 -10.89 7.41 -14.59
N TYR A 270 -11.93 7.17 -15.38
CA TYR A 270 -12.81 8.22 -15.92
C TYR A 270 -13.65 8.93 -14.85
N LYS A 271 -13.89 8.30 -13.70
CA LYS A 271 -14.49 8.98 -12.53
C LYS A 271 -13.53 9.91 -11.79
N ARG A 272 -12.22 9.73 -11.97
CA ARG A 272 -11.17 10.44 -11.20
C ARG A 272 -10.37 11.43 -12.03
N ALA A 273 -10.27 11.21 -13.34
CA ALA A 273 -9.61 12.09 -14.28
C ALA A 273 -10.53 13.27 -14.64
N GLU A 274 -9.93 14.40 -15.02
CA GLU A 274 -10.65 15.57 -15.50
C GLU A 274 -10.69 15.51 -17.02
N PHE A 275 -11.84 15.14 -17.58
CA PHE A 275 -11.98 14.88 -19.00
C PHE A 275 -11.61 16.10 -19.86
N ALA A 276 -10.79 15.89 -20.89
CA ALA A 276 -10.31 16.92 -21.82
C ALA A 276 -9.63 18.15 -21.14
N SER A 277 -9.05 17.95 -19.96
CA SER A 277 -8.30 18.97 -19.23
C SER A 277 -6.89 19.25 -19.78
N LYS A 278 -6.38 18.41 -20.69
CA LYS A 278 -5.00 18.47 -21.19
C LYS A 278 -4.92 18.47 -22.71
N SER A 279 -3.87 19.11 -23.24
CA SER A 279 -3.46 19.09 -24.64
C SER A 279 -1.95 18.89 -24.75
N PHE A 280 -1.46 18.46 -25.91
CA PHE A 280 -0.02 18.44 -26.20
C PHE A 280 0.45 19.82 -26.62
N ASP A 281 1.69 20.16 -26.28
CA ASP A 281 2.43 21.27 -26.87
C ASP A 281 2.72 21.06 -28.37
#